data_AF-A0A6P2A0S5-F1
#
_entry.id   AF-A0A6P2A0S5-F1
#
_cell.length_a   1.000
_cell.length_b   1.000
_cell.length_c   1.000
_cell.angle_alpha   90.00
_cell.angle_beta   90.00
_cell.angle_gamma   90.00
#
_symmetry.space_group_name_H-M   'P 1'
#
loop_
_entity.id
_entity.type
_entity.pdbx_description
1 polymer ?
#
loop_
_entity_poly.entity_id
_entity_poly.type
_entity_poly.pdbx_seq_one_letter_code
_entity_poly.pdbx_strand_id
1 'polypeptide(L)'
;MKKSKILIATKTYPSISTKYRETVCTAGILLDDDEKPQQWIRIYPIRFRQLDFDKRYPRWSIISAEIERNEKDYREESYRINDSSIEIVRKIDTKKDWAERKSLVLPLEFKSIREIKEQGKSLGIIKPQTIKKYYSEKTDREWNLKQQAILDQGDLFEPSVEIEKIPYKFGYEFLSRDGDKHRLSISDWEIQQLYRNCKKASQGNTSEDKEKEALEKVRQKLEDEFLAKKDLYFIVGNLKNHKNTFMIIGLFYPMLAKK
;
A
#
# COMPACT_ATOMS: atom_id res chain seq x y z
N MET A 1 -8.79 22.06 -8.77
CA MET A 1 -9.18 20.69 -8.38
C MET A 1 -10.62 20.38 -8.78
N LYS A 2 -10.91 19.12 -9.15
CA LYS A 2 -12.26 18.61 -9.51
C LYS A 2 -12.69 17.58 -8.46
N LYS A 3 -13.94 17.66 -7.98
CA LYS A 3 -14.52 16.66 -7.08
C LYS A 3 -14.69 15.33 -7.83
N SER A 4 -14.09 14.26 -7.30
CA SER A 4 -14.05 12.93 -7.93
C SER A 4 -14.30 11.84 -6.90
N LYS A 5 -14.90 10.71 -7.33
CA LYS A 5 -15.02 9.50 -6.51
C LYS A 5 -13.78 8.63 -6.67
N ILE A 6 -13.27 8.12 -5.56
CA ILE A 6 -12.02 7.35 -5.53
C ILE A 6 -12.18 6.14 -4.62
N LEU A 7 -11.96 4.94 -5.15
CA LEU A 7 -11.81 3.75 -4.33
C LEU A 7 -10.39 3.68 -3.76
N ILE A 8 -10.26 3.69 -2.44
CA ILE A 8 -8.97 3.57 -1.76
C ILE A 8 -8.55 2.11 -1.67
N ALA A 9 -7.51 1.72 -2.40
CA ALA A 9 -7.07 0.33 -2.49
C ALA A 9 -5.92 0.00 -1.53
N THR A 10 -4.95 0.90 -1.34
CA THR A 10 -3.84 0.69 -0.40
C THR A 10 -3.18 2.01 0.04
N LYS A 11 -2.48 1.95 1.18
CA LYS A 11 -1.66 3.04 1.72
C LYS A 11 -0.27 2.48 1.98
N THR A 12 0.76 3.22 1.60
CA THR A 12 2.13 2.85 1.95
C THR A 12 2.42 3.15 3.42
N TYR A 13 3.41 2.49 4.00
CA TYR A 13 3.95 2.91 5.29
C TYR A 13 4.33 4.40 5.24
N PRO A 14 4.05 5.17 6.30
CA PRO A 14 4.35 6.58 6.30
C PRO A 14 5.82 6.87 6.05
N SER A 15 6.06 7.84 5.17
CA SER A 15 7.39 8.35 4.86
C SER A 15 7.63 9.67 5.55
N ILE A 16 8.87 9.87 6.00
CA ILE A 16 9.31 11.13 6.61
C ILE A 16 9.52 12.17 5.50
N SER A 17 8.81 13.29 5.61
CA SER A 17 8.85 14.40 4.66
C SER A 17 9.39 15.66 5.34
N THR A 18 10.36 16.31 4.72
CA THR A 18 10.87 17.62 5.18
C THR A 18 9.77 18.70 5.22
N LYS A 19 8.80 18.63 4.30
CA LYS A 19 7.77 19.67 4.14
C LYS A 19 6.48 19.37 4.93
N TYR A 20 6.13 18.10 5.07
CA TYR A 20 4.83 17.69 5.61
C TYR A 20 4.94 16.73 6.80
N ARG A 21 6.16 16.51 7.33
CA ARG A 21 6.55 15.59 8.41
C ARG A 21 6.26 14.12 8.13
N GLU A 22 4.99 13.75 8.08
CA GLU A 22 4.52 12.39 7.79
C GLU A 22 3.58 12.43 6.60
N THR A 23 3.95 11.71 5.54
CA THR A 23 3.10 11.56 4.37
C THR A 23 2.92 10.09 4.02
N VAL A 24 1.71 9.73 3.63
CA VAL A 24 1.44 8.44 3.00
C VAL A 24 1.20 8.65 1.51
N CYS A 25 1.68 7.71 0.70
CA CYS A 25 1.23 7.57 -0.67
C CYS A 25 0.02 6.65 -0.65
N THR A 26 -1.09 7.10 -1.22
CA THR A 26 -2.31 6.29 -1.34
C THR A 26 -2.50 5.92 -2.80
N ALA A 27 -2.66 4.62 -3.07
CA ALA A 27 -3.09 4.15 -4.38
C ALA A 27 -4.58 3.85 -4.33
N GLY A 28 -5.29 4.30 -5.37
CA GLY A 28 -6.72 4.11 -5.51
C GLY A 28 -7.13 4.02 -6.97
N ILE A 29 -8.43 3.89 -7.18
CA ILE A 29 -9.03 3.82 -8.51
C ILE A 29 -10.00 4.98 -8.64
N LEU A 30 -9.82 5.80 -9.68
CA LEU A 30 -10.77 6.83 -10.07
C LEU A 30 -12.05 6.15 -10.57
N LEU A 31 -13.19 6.60 -10.05
CA LEU A 31 -14.50 6.10 -10.44
C LEU A 31 -15.28 7.19 -11.18
N ASP A 32 -16.14 6.78 -12.11
CA ASP A 32 -17.16 7.67 -12.67
C ASP A 32 -18.35 7.86 -11.70
N ASP A 33 -19.37 8.58 -12.14
CA ASP A 33 -20.54 8.89 -11.32
C ASP A 33 -21.34 7.63 -10.93
N ASP A 34 -21.33 6.62 -11.81
CA ASP A 34 -21.94 5.28 -11.63
C ASP A 34 -21.04 4.31 -10.83
N GLU A 35 -19.91 4.80 -10.32
CA GLU A 35 -18.91 4.01 -9.58
C GLU A 35 -18.22 2.92 -10.41
N LYS A 36 -18.16 3.07 -11.74
CA LYS A 36 -17.38 2.18 -12.60
C LYS A 36 -15.90 2.57 -12.59
N PRO A 37 -14.98 1.59 -12.52
CA PRO A 37 -13.56 1.87 -12.46
C PRO A 37 -13.03 2.44 -13.77
N GLN A 38 -12.29 3.54 -13.69
CA GLN A 38 -11.72 4.24 -14.84
C GLN A 38 -10.22 4.00 -14.97
N GLN A 39 -9.45 4.33 -13.93
CA GLN A 39 -7.99 4.21 -13.94
C GLN A 39 -7.40 4.17 -12.53
N TRP A 40 -6.20 3.63 -12.42
CA TRP A 40 -5.40 3.74 -11.21
C TRP A 40 -4.91 5.17 -11.00
N ILE A 41 -4.94 5.64 -9.75
CA ILE A 41 -4.38 6.92 -9.34
C ILE A 41 -3.53 6.79 -8.08
N ARG A 42 -2.55 7.68 -7.94
CA ARG A 42 -1.65 7.88 -6.81
C ARG A 42 -1.95 9.24 -6.24
N ILE A 43 -2.39 9.27 -5.00
CA ILE A 43 -2.63 10.51 -4.27
C ILE A 43 -1.45 10.74 -3.34
N TYR A 44 -0.74 11.84 -3.57
CA TYR A 44 0.41 12.22 -2.77
C TYR A 44 0.61 13.74 -2.75
N PRO A 45 0.97 14.33 -1.59
CA PRO A 45 1.01 13.70 -0.26
C PRO A 45 -0.38 13.64 0.38
N ILE A 46 -0.62 12.67 1.27
CA ILE A 46 -1.74 12.70 2.21
C ILE A 46 -1.20 12.73 3.63
N ARG A 47 -1.66 13.70 4.43
CA ARG A 47 -1.30 13.85 5.85
C ARG A 47 -2.28 13.06 6.71
N PHE A 48 -2.32 11.74 6.53
CA PHE A 48 -3.41 10.89 7.02
C PHE A 48 -3.65 10.98 8.53
N ARG A 49 -2.60 11.16 9.36
CA ARG A 49 -2.76 11.33 10.81
C ARG A 49 -3.33 12.69 11.22
N GLN A 50 -3.11 13.71 10.39
CA GLN A 50 -3.63 15.06 10.61
C GLN A 50 -5.07 15.23 10.09
N LEU A 51 -5.62 14.23 9.40
CA LEU A 51 -7.03 14.24 9.02
C LEU A 51 -7.92 14.18 10.27
N ASP A 52 -9.00 14.96 10.23
CA ASP A 52 -10.13 14.88 11.15
C ASP A 52 -10.61 13.42 11.25
N PHE A 53 -11.10 13.02 12.43
CA PHE A 53 -11.41 11.62 12.71
C PHE A 53 -12.43 11.03 11.72
N ASP A 54 -13.44 11.80 11.34
CA ASP A 54 -14.48 11.48 10.36
C ASP A 54 -13.96 11.39 8.92
N LYS A 55 -12.80 11.98 8.62
CA LYS A 55 -12.13 11.93 7.31
C LYS A 55 -11.11 10.80 7.19
N ARG A 56 -10.83 10.07 8.29
CA ARG A 56 -9.91 8.93 8.28
C ARG A 56 -10.58 7.71 7.66
N TYR A 57 -10.48 7.62 6.33
CA TYR A 57 -11.08 6.52 5.57
C TYR A 57 -10.39 5.17 5.80
N PRO A 58 -11.16 4.09 6.05
CA PRO A 58 -10.66 2.71 6.00
C PRO A 58 -10.16 2.31 4.61
N ARG A 59 -9.33 1.27 4.55
CA ARG A 59 -9.03 0.58 3.29
C ARG A 59 -10.33 0.06 2.66
N TRP A 60 -10.41 0.09 1.33
CA TRP A 60 -11.60 -0.27 0.55
C TRP A 60 -12.82 0.63 0.80
N SER A 61 -12.57 1.92 1.00
CA SER A 61 -13.64 2.92 1.03
C SER A 61 -13.66 3.71 -0.28
N ILE A 62 -14.86 4.03 -0.76
CA ILE A 62 -15.05 5.05 -1.77
C ILE A 62 -15.13 6.38 -1.03
N ILE A 63 -14.23 7.30 -1.40
CA ILE A 63 -14.25 8.68 -0.93
C ILE A 63 -14.65 9.60 -2.08
N SER A 64 -15.25 10.74 -1.76
CA SER A 64 -15.35 11.88 -2.64
C SER A 64 -14.36 12.94 -2.17
N ALA A 65 -13.56 13.48 -3.09
CA ALA A 65 -12.62 14.54 -2.76
C ALA A 65 -12.27 15.38 -3.98
N GLU A 66 -11.86 16.61 -3.75
CA GLU A 66 -11.28 17.47 -4.78
C GLU A 66 -9.84 17.03 -5.06
N ILE A 67 -9.59 16.62 -6.30
CA ILE A 67 -8.27 16.20 -6.77
C ILE A 67 -7.83 16.98 -8.02
N GLU A 68 -6.53 17.05 -8.25
CA GLU A 68 -5.96 17.57 -9.50
C GLU A 68 -4.68 16.84 -9.88
N ARG A 69 -4.37 16.83 -11.17
CA ARG A 69 -3.14 16.22 -11.68
C ARG A 69 -1.92 17.00 -11.17
N ASN A 70 -0.89 16.26 -10.77
CA ASN A 70 0.36 16.85 -10.32
C ASN A 70 1.31 17.05 -11.51
N GLU A 71 1.25 18.21 -12.15
CA GLU A 71 2.08 18.53 -13.34
C GLU A 71 3.60 18.44 -13.11
N LYS A 72 4.06 18.38 -11.85
CA LYS A 72 5.48 18.18 -11.51
C LYS A 72 5.92 16.72 -11.50
N ASP A 73 5.00 15.77 -11.69
CA ASP A 73 5.24 14.34 -11.73
C ASP A 73 4.83 13.80 -13.10
N TYR A 74 5.77 13.16 -13.80
CA TYR A 74 5.54 12.68 -15.18
C TYR A 74 4.53 11.53 -15.23
N ARG A 75 4.30 10.87 -14.09
CA ARG A 75 3.36 9.75 -13.98
C ARG A 75 1.95 10.29 -14.10
N GLU A 76 1.24 9.86 -15.12
CA GLU A 76 -0.17 10.23 -15.34
C GLU A 76 -1.06 9.90 -14.14
N GLU A 77 -0.71 8.89 -13.35
CA GLU A 77 -1.46 8.53 -12.15
C GLU A 77 -1.21 9.49 -10.99
N SER A 78 -0.35 10.51 -11.10
CA SER A 78 0.00 11.38 -9.96
C SER A 78 -1.01 12.51 -9.75
N TYR A 79 -1.72 12.46 -8.64
CA TYR A 79 -2.72 13.45 -8.23
C TYR A 79 -2.40 14.04 -6.85
N ARG A 80 -2.77 15.31 -6.68
CA ARG A 80 -2.89 15.97 -5.37
C ARG A 80 -4.35 15.97 -4.94
N ILE A 81 -4.57 16.03 -3.63
CA ILE A 81 -5.88 16.07 -3.01
C ILE A 81 -5.98 17.28 -2.09
N ASN A 82 -7.18 17.86 -2.00
CA ASN A 82 -7.54 18.75 -0.92
C ASN A 82 -8.00 17.92 0.29
N ASP A 83 -7.13 17.73 1.27
CA ASP A 83 -7.38 16.92 2.47
C ASP A 83 -8.68 17.29 3.20
N SER A 84 -9.06 18.58 3.20
CA SER A 84 -10.26 19.06 3.91
C SER A 84 -11.57 18.71 3.20
N SER A 85 -11.50 18.43 1.89
CA SER A 85 -12.66 18.09 1.04
C SER A 85 -13.05 16.60 1.08
N ILE A 86 -12.32 15.78 1.84
CA ILE A 86 -12.52 14.34 1.89
C ILE A 86 -13.85 14.02 2.58
N GLU A 87 -14.71 13.31 1.86
CA GLU A 87 -15.97 12.76 2.35
C GLU A 87 -15.94 11.24 2.14
N ILE A 88 -16.23 10.46 3.18
CA ILE A 88 -16.36 9.00 3.06
C ILE A 88 -17.77 8.69 2.53
N VAL A 89 -17.87 8.26 1.27
CA VAL A 89 -19.16 7.95 0.64
C VAL A 89 -19.68 6.62 1.17
N ARG A 90 -18.87 5.55 1.06
CA ARG A 90 -19.22 4.21 1.58
C ARG A 90 -18.00 3.30 1.67
N LYS A 91 -18.11 2.24 2.47
CA LYS A 91 -17.11 1.19 2.58
C LYS A 91 -17.54 -0.04 1.79
N ILE A 92 -16.61 -0.62 1.02
CA ILE A 92 -16.79 -1.87 0.30
C ILE A 92 -16.46 -3.03 1.23
N ASP A 93 -17.47 -3.84 1.54
CA ASP A 93 -17.31 -4.97 2.45
C ASP A 93 -16.62 -6.19 1.78
N THR A 94 -16.54 -7.29 2.50
CA THR A 94 -15.89 -8.54 2.07
C THR A 94 -16.91 -9.64 1.73
N LYS A 95 -18.22 -9.33 1.67
CA LYS A 95 -19.27 -10.32 1.42
C LYS A 95 -19.12 -10.94 0.03
N LYS A 96 -19.73 -12.13 -0.12
CA LYS A 96 -19.69 -12.93 -1.36
C LYS A 96 -18.26 -13.06 -1.90
N ASP A 97 -17.32 -13.30 -1.01
CA ASP A 97 -15.90 -13.38 -1.34
C ASP A 97 -15.39 -12.16 -2.11
N TRP A 98 -15.60 -10.96 -1.57
CA TRP A 98 -15.10 -9.71 -2.15
C TRP A 98 -15.63 -9.42 -3.57
N ALA A 99 -16.81 -9.92 -3.93
CA ALA A 99 -17.37 -9.79 -5.28
C ALA A 99 -17.34 -8.34 -5.80
N GLU A 100 -17.76 -7.37 -4.98
CA GLU A 100 -17.76 -5.96 -5.35
C GLU A 100 -16.34 -5.37 -5.48
N ARG A 101 -15.40 -5.78 -4.60
CA ARG A 101 -14.01 -5.34 -4.77
C ARG A 101 -13.41 -5.91 -6.05
N LYS A 102 -13.74 -7.15 -6.41
CA LYS A 102 -13.29 -7.76 -7.67
C LYS A 102 -13.83 -6.98 -8.87
N SER A 103 -15.11 -6.61 -8.88
CA SER A 103 -15.71 -5.83 -9.99
C SER A 103 -15.13 -4.43 -10.12
N LEU A 104 -14.61 -3.83 -9.05
CA LEU A 104 -13.99 -2.51 -9.08
C LEU A 104 -12.50 -2.56 -9.46
N VAL A 105 -11.79 -3.65 -9.15
CA VAL A 105 -10.32 -3.71 -9.24
C VAL A 105 -9.83 -4.52 -10.43
N LEU A 106 -10.42 -5.70 -10.68
CA LEU A 106 -9.95 -6.63 -11.70
C LEU A 106 -10.17 -6.17 -13.15
N PRO A 107 -11.11 -5.27 -13.49
CA PRO A 107 -11.15 -4.68 -14.83
C PRO A 107 -9.89 -3.89 -15.19
N LEU A 108 -9.11 -3.44 -14.19
CA LEU A 108 -7.85 -2.71 -14.38
C LEU A 108 -6.62 -3.60 -14.10
N GLU A 109 -6.77 -4.92 -14.23
CA GLU A 109 -5.69 -5.88 -14.08
C GLU A 109 -4.74 -5.87 -15.28
N PHE A 110 -3.44 -5.82 -14.99
CA PHE A 110 -2.39 -6.05 -15.95
C PHE A 110 -1.90 -7.50 -15.87
N LYS A 111 -1.48 -8.05 -17.02
CA LYS A 111 -0.85 -9.35 -17.16
C LYS A 111 0.49 -9.42 -16.40
N SER A 112 1.28 -8.34 -16.42
CA SER A 112 2.60 -8.30 -15.79
C SER A 112 3.12 -6.89 -15.55
N ILE A 113 4.26 -6.78 -14.84
CA ILE A 113 4.98 -5.51 -14.64
C ILE A 113 5.56 -4.99 -15.96
N ARG A 114 5.90 -5.89 -16.89
CA ARG A 114 6.38 -5.51 -18.21
C ARG A 114 5.29 -4.74 -18.97
N GLU A 115 4.06 -5.25 -18.97
CA GLU A 115 2.93 -4.57 -19.61
C GLU A 115 2.67 -3.20 -18.98
N ILE A 116 2.72 -3.08 -17.65
CA ILE A 116 2.60 -1.78 -16.95
C ILE A 116 3.64 -0.78 -17.50
N LYS A 117 4.90 -1.22 -17.66
CA LYS A 117 5.98 -0.37 -18.19
C LYS A 117 5.77 0.00 -19.66
N GLU A 118 5.38 -0.96 -20.50
CA GLU A 118 5.14 -0.76 -21.93
C GLU A 118 4.00 0.22 -22.19
N GLN A 119 2.97 0.23 -21.33
CA GLN A 119 1.89 1.22 -21.37
C GLN A 119 2.25 2.57 -20.73
N GLY A 120 3.51 2.77 -20.33
CA GLY A 120 3.97 4.01 -19.69
C GLY A 120 3.40 4.24 -18.28
N LYS A 121 2.78 3.22 -17.69
CA LYS A 121 2.14 3.28 -16.38
C LYS A 121 3.16 3.05 -15.26
N SER A 122 2.81 3.48 -14.07
CA SER A 122 3.63 3.42 -12.86
C SER A 122 2.98 2.60 -11.75
N LEU A 123 1.71 2.26 -11.89
CA LEU A 123 0.85 1.63 -10.89
C LEU A 123 -0.10 0.64 -11.58
N GLY A 124 -0.34 -0.50 -10.95
CA GLY A 124 -1.35 -1.44 -11.42
C GLY A 124 -1.54 -2.60 -10.47
N ILE A 125 -2.50 -3.46 -10.78
CA ILE A 125 -2.67 -4.76 -10.12
C ILE A 125 -2.29 -5.87 -11.10
N ILE A 126 -1.57 -6.88 -10.60
CA ILE A 126 -1.19 -8.06 -11.36
C ILE A 126 -1.55 -9.33 -10.59
N LYS A 127 -1.85 -10.39 -11.32
CA LYS A 127 -1.87 -11.75 -10.77
C LYS A 127 -0.52 -12.44 -11.05
N PRO A 128 0.24 -12.86 -10.03
CA PRO A 128 1.39 -13.72 -10.27
C PRO A 128 0.93 -15.04 -10.92
N GLN A 129 1.70 -15.54 -11.89
CA GLN A 129 1.48 -16.86 -12.47
C GLN A 129 1.83 -17.95 -11.44
N THR A 130 2.93 -17.76 -10.71
CA THR A 130 3.34 -18.68 -9.65
C THR A 130 4.12 -17.92 -8.60
N ILE A 131 3.69 -18.01 -7.35
CA ILE A 131 4.46 -17.51 -6.21
C ILE A 131 5.44 -18.62 -5.81
N LYS A 132 6.73 -18.30 -5.81
CA LYS A 132 7.80 -19.25 -5.50
C LYS A 132 8.12 -19.29 -4.03
N LYS A 133 8.20 -18.12 -3.39
CA LYS A 133 8.67 -18.01 -2.02
C LYS A 133 8.22 -16.70 -1.37
N TYR A 134 7.81 -16.77 -0.10
CA TYR A 134 7.77 -15.61 0.78
C TYR A 134 9.15 -15.40 1.42
N TYR A 135 9.55 -14.15 1.63
CA TYR A 135 10.78 -13.83 2.35
C TYR A 135 10.60 -12.71 3.37
N SER A 136 11.39 -12.79 4.43
CA SER A 136 11.63 -11.70 5.38
C SER A 136 13.12 -11.51 5.58
N GLU A 137 13.62 -10.28 5.43
CA GLU A 137 15.05 -9.95 5.55
C GLU A 137 15.26 -8.80 6.52
N LYS A 138 16.38 -8.82 7.25
CA LYS A 138 16.78 -7.69 8.09
C LYS A 138 17.07 -6.46 7.22
N THR A 139 16.73 -5.29 7.73
CA THR A 139 17.15 -3.99 7.18
C THR A 139 17.56 -3.07 8.33
N ASP A 140 18.02 -1.86 8.02
CA ASP A 140 18.55 -0.93 9.03
C ASP A 140 17.49 -0.65 10.11
N ARG A 141 17.91 -0.74 11.38
CA ARG A 141 17.07 -0.41 12.53
C ARG A 141 16.83 1.09 12.65
N GLU A 142 17.82 1.90 12.29
CA GLU A 142 17.79 3.35 12.43
C GLU A 142 17.45 4.05 11.12
N TRP A 143 16.73 5.17 11.20
CA TRP A 143 16.56 6.06 10.06
C TRP A 143 17.91 6.63 9.61
N ASN A 144 18.04 6.99 8.34
CA ASN A 144 19.27 7.66 7.91
C ASN A 144 19.36 9.07 8.53
N LEU A 145 20.57 9.65 8.59
CA LEU A 145 20.81 10.94 9.24
C LEU A 145 19.87 12.06 8.77
N LYS A 146 19.51 12.09 7.48
CA LYS A 146 18.59 13.11 6.94
C LYS A 146 17.15 12.90 7.43
N GLN A 147 16.70 11.65 7.50
CA GLN A 147 15.37 11.30 8.00
C GLN A 147 15.29 11.49 9.52
N GLN A 148 16.34 11.12 10.24
CA GLN A 148 16.44 11.31 11.68
C GLN A 148 16.43 12.79 12.04
N ALA A 149 17.21 13.62 11.34
CA ALA A 149 17.21 15.06 11.54
C ALA A 149 15.83 15.71 11.34
N ILE A 150 14.98 15.19 10.45
CA ILE A 150 13.60 15.69 10.25
C ILE A 150 12.69 15.29 11.41
N LEU A 151 12.87 14.09 11.99
CA LEU A 151 12.13 13.65 13.17
C LEU A 151 12.55 14.45 14.42
N ASP A 152 13.84 14.73 14.55
CA ASP A 152 14.41 15.46 15.70
C ASP A 152 14.06 16.96 15.67
N GLN A 153 13.76 17.52 14.49
CA GLN A 153 13.44 18.94 14.28
C GLN A 153 12.05 19.36 14.78
N GLY A 154 11.47 18.68 15.78
CA GLY A 154 10.07 18.78 16.21
C GLY A 154 9.46 20.20 16.16
N ASP A 155 8.17 20.30 15.84
CA ASP A 155 7.44 21.56 15.98
C ASP A 155 7.23 21.90 17.45
N LEU A 156 7.28 23.19 17.79
CA LEU A 156 6.77 23.66 19.07
C LEU A 156 5.23 23.57 19.14
N PHE A 157 4.54 23.54 17.99
CA PHE A 157 3.08 23.71 17.88
C PHE A 157 2.30 22.47 17.42
N GLU A 158 2.98 21.37 17.07
CA GLU A 158 2.36 20.10 16.68
C GLU A 158 3.00 18.95 17.48
N PRO A 159 2.21 17.93 17.90
CA PRO A 159 2.74 16.78 18.61
C PRO A 159 3.77 16.01 17.77
N SER A 160 4.83 15.53 18.42
CA SER A 160 5.88 14.73 17.77
C SER A 160 5.30 13.47 17.13
N VAL A 161 5.67 13.22 15.87
CA VAL A 161 5.27 11.99 15.17
C VAL A 161 6.37 10.94 15.33
N GLU A 162 6.19 10.04 16.29
CA GLU A 162 7.05 8.86 16.40
C GLU A 162 6.70 7.84 15.30
N ILE A 163 7.50 7.85 14.22
CA ILE A 163 7.46 6.81 13.19
C ILE A 163 8.51 5.76 13.53
N GLU A 164 8.06 4.66 14.12
CA GLU A 164 8.90 3.49 14.36
C GLU A 164 9.43 2.93 13.03
N LYS A 165 10.74 2.72 12.93
CA LYS A 165 11.32 2.01 11.78
C LYS A 165 11.22 0.51 12.01
N ILE A 166 10.64 -0.20 11.06
CA ILE A 166 10.59 -1.67 11.09
C ILE A 166 11.90 -2.21 10.52
N PRO A 167 12.68 -2.98 11.30
CA PRO A 167 14.00 -3.45 10.88
C PRO A 167 13.94 -4.69 10.00
N TYR A 168 12.82 -4.89 9.30
CA TYR A 168 12.59 -6.01 8.42
C TYR A 168 11.87 -5.58 7.15
N LYS A 169 12.25 -6.21 6.04
CA LYS A 169 11.52 -6.16 4.76
C LYS A 169 10.81 -7.50 4.57
N PHE A 170 9.56 -7.43 4.14
CA PHE A 170 8.76 -8.58 3.75
C PHE A 170 8.62 -8.58 2.24
N GLY A 171 8.45 -9.74 1.60
CA GLY A 171 8.30 -9.79 0.15
C GLY A 171 7.99 -11.15 -0.41
N TYR A 172 7.84 -11.19 -1.74
CA TYR A 172 7.65 -12.42 -2.50
C TYR A 172 8.61 -12.51 -3.67
N GLU A 173 9.01 -13.74 -3.96
CA GLU A 173 9.61 -14.16 -5.23
C GLU A 173 8.53 -14.87 -6.06
N PHE A 174 8.34 -14.45 -7.31
CA PHE A 174 7.27 -14.98 -8.16
C PHE A 174 7.59 -14.87 -9.66
N LEU A 175 6.80 -15.60 -10.45
CA LEU A 175 6.74 -15.49 -11.92
C LEU A 175 5.50 -14.69 -12.32
N SER A 176 5.63 -13.71 -13.19
CA SER A 176 4.49 -13.08 -13.86
C SER A 176 4.05 -13.90 -15.09
N ARG A 177 2.87 -13.60 -15.65
CA ARG A 177 2.27 -14.38 -16.76
C ARG A 177 3.02 -14.29 -18.10
N ASP A 178 4.00 -13.41 -18.19
CA ASP A 178 4.97 -13.30 -19.29
C ASP A 178 6.26 -14.10 -19.04
N GLY A 179 6.35 -14.82 -17.93
CA GLY A 179 7.51 -15.64 -17.55
C GLY A 179 8.61 -14.90 -16.79
N ASP A 180 8.47 -13.57 -16.59
CA ASP A 180 9.48 -12.79 -15.88
C ASP A 180 9.55 -13.17 -14.40
N LYS A 181 10.79 -13.30 -13.90
CA LYS A 181 11.09 -13.54 -12.49
C LYS A 181 11.15 -12.21 -11.74
N HIS A 182 10.42 -12.11 -10.64
CA HIS A 182 10.41 -10.94 -9.78
C HIS A 182 10.74 -11.32 -8.34
N ARG A 183 11.45 -10.42 -7.65
CA ARG A 183 11.70 -10.44 -6.21
C ARG A 183 11.36 -9.06 -5.65
N LEU A 184 10.16 -8.90 -5.10
CA LEU A 184 9.64 -7.59 -4.70
C LEU A 184 9.35 -7.54 -3.21
N SER A 185 9.76 -6.44 -2.58
CA SER A 185 9.38 -6.13 -1.21
C SER A 185 7.97 -5.55 -1.13
N ILE A 186 7.31 -5.77 0.00
CA ILE A 186 6.01 -5.23 0.36
C ILE A 186 6.17 -3.95 1.18
N SER A 187 5.57 -2.86 0.71
CA SER A 187 5.53 -1.55 1.37
C SER A 187 4.12 -1.15 1.83
N ASP A 188 3.22 -2.12 1.89
CA ASP A 188 1.83 -2.01 2.37
C ASP A 188 1.79 -1.83 3.89
N TRP A 189 1.24 -0.69 4.34
CA TRP A 189 1.13 -0.35 5.76
C TRP A 189 0.46 -1.45 6.59
N GLU A 190 -0.51 -2.19 6.04
CA GLU A 190 -1.19 -3.25 6.80
C GLU A 190 -0.24 -4.38 7.20
N ILE A 191 0.77 -4.68 6.39
CA ILE A 191 1.77 -5.72 6.69
C ILE A 191 2.75 -5.23 7.75
N GLN A 192 3.18 -3.98 7.65
CA GLN A 192 3.98 -3.34 8.69
C GLN A 192 3.22 -3.29 10.02
N GLN A 193 1.94 -2.93 10.00
CA GLN A 193 1.11 -2.88 11.19
C GLN A 193 0.83 -4.27 11.77
N LEU A 194 0.66 -5.30 10.92
CA LEU A 194 0.56 -6.70 11.36
C LEU A 194 1.79 -7.09 12.18
N TYR A 195 3.00 -6.84 11.65
CA TYR A 195 4.25 -7.11 12.38
C TYR A 195 4.28 -6.40 13.74
N ARG A 196 3.95 -5.10 13.79
CA ARG A 196 3.92 -4.33 15.05
C ARG A 196 2.93 -4.91 16.05
N ASN A 197 1.74 -5.27 15.60
CA ASN A 197 0.72 -5.89 16.45
C ASN A 197 1.20 -7.25 16.99
N CYS A 198 1.84 -8.07 16.14
CA CYS A 198 2.41 -9.35 16.57
C CYS A 198 3.55 -9.19 17.57
N LYS A 199 4.45 -8.21 17.37
CA LYS A 199 5.54 -7.88 18.30
C LYS A 199 5.00 -7.39 19.65
N LYS A 200 3.97 -6.53 19.63
CA LYS A 200 3.31 -6.03 20.84
C LYS A 200 2.59 -7.13 21.62
N ALA A 201 1.98 -8.09 20.92
CA ALA A 201 1.25 -9.21 21.52
C ALA A 201 2.14 -10.42 21.88
N SER A 202 3.45 -10.34 21.61
CA SER A 202 4.40 -11.42 21.91
C SER A 202 4.61 -11.55 23.43
N GLN A 203 4.80 -12.80 23.88
CA GLN A 203 5.12 -13.14 25.27
C GLN A 203 6.64 -13.32 25.48
N GLY A 204 7.46 -13.05 24.45
CA GLY A 204 8.91 -13.16 24.53
C GLY A 204 9.50 -12.24 25.60
N ASN A 205 10.54 -12.71 26.28
CA ASN A 205 11.17 -11.98 27.38
C ASN A 205 12.12 -10.88 26.89
N THR A 206 12.79 -11.08 25.75
CA THR A 206 13.69 -10.10 25.15
C THR A 206 13.08 -9.44 23.92
N SER A 207 13.63 -8.30 23.47
CA SER A 207 13.20 -7.68 22.21
C SER A 207 13.42 -8.62 21.02
N GLU A 208 14.50 -9.40 21.03
CA GLU A 208 14.81 -10.33 19.95
C GLU A 208 13.82 -11.50 19.88
N ASP A 209 13.41 -12.03 21.04
CA ASP A 209 12.35 -13.05 21.11
C ASP A 209 11.04 -12.52 20.56
N LYS A 210 10.67 -11.29 20.94
CA LYS A 210 9.45 -10.63 20.44
C LYS A 210 9.47 -10.42 18.94
N GLU A 211 10.62 -10.03 18.38
CA GLU A 211 10.80 -9.89 16.94
C GLU A 211 10.71 -11.24 16.22
N LYS A 212 11.34 -12.29 16.77
CA LYS A 212 11.28 -13.65 16.22
C LYS A 212 9.85 -14.20 16.19
N GLU A 213 9.10 -14.06 17.29
CA GLU A 213 7.69 -14.45 17.33
C GLU A 213 6.83 -13.64 16.35
N ALA A 214 7.11 -12.33 16.22
CA ALA A 214 6.39 -11.48 15.28
C ALA A 214 6.63 -11.88 13.83
N LEU A 215 7.88 -12.15 13.45
CA LEU A 215 8.24 -12.65 12.12
C LEU A 215 7.55 -13.97 11.80
N GLU A 216 7.51 -14.89 12.75
CA GLU A 216 6.84 -16.18 12.56
C GLU A 216 5.33 -16.01 12.35
N LYS A 217 4.67 -15.16 13.14
CA LYS A 217 3.24 -14.85 12.94
C LYS A 217 2.95 -14.18 11.59
N VAL A 218 3.84 -13.29 11.14
CA VAL A 218 3.73 -12.67 9.80
C VAL A 218 3.92 -13.72 8.71
N ARG A 219 4.91 -14.63 8.85
CA ARG A 219 5.14 -15.75 7.94
C ARG A 219 3.91 -16.65 7.85
N GLN A 220 3.36 -17.08 8.97
CA GLN A 220 2.12 -17.89 9.01
C GLN A 220 0.96 -17.22 8.27
N LYS A 221 0.84 -15.89 8.38
CA LYS A 221 -0.21 -15.15 7.67
C LYS A 221 0.05 -15.08 6.16
N LEU A 222 1.24 -14.65 5.76
CA LEU A 222 1.58 -14.33 4.37
C LEU A 222 1.99 -15.53 3.53
N GLU A 223 2.45 -16.59 4.17
CA GLU A 223 2.85 -17.84 3.53
C GLU A 223 1.78 -18.90 3.77
N ASP A 224 1.66 -19.40 5.00
CA ASP A 224 0.83 -20.59 5.31
C ASP A 224 -0.66 -20.34 5.03
N GLU A 225 -1.21 -19.19 5.41
CA GLU A 225 -2.61 -18.87 5.15
C GLU A 225 -2.84 -18.35 3.73
N PHE A 226 -2.09 -17.33 3.32
CA PHE A 226 -2.37 -16.64 2.06
C PHE A 226 -2.08 -17.50 0.84
N LEU A 227 -0.93 -18.18 0.78
CA LEU A 227 -0.59 -18.99 -0.38
C LEU A 227 -1.44 -20.26 -0.48
N ALA A 228 -1.97 -20.77 0.63
CA ALA A 228 -2.81 -21.97 0.63
C ALA A 228 -4.29 -21.68 0.36
N LYS A 229 -4.81 -20.51 0.80
CA LYS A 229 -6.26 -20.26 0.86
C LYS A 229 -6.74 -19.08 0.01
N LYS A 230 -5.84 -18.21 -0.46
CA LYS A 230 -6.21 -16.96 -1.12
C LYS A 230 -5.80 -16.93 -2.58
N ASP A 231 -6.66 -16.35 -3.40
CA ASP A 231 -6.33 -15.99 -4.77
C ASP A 231 -5.58 -14.66 -4.75
N LEU A 232 -4.26 -14.72 -4.64
CA LEU A 232 -3.42 -13.56 -4.32
C LEU A 232 -3.07 -12.74 -5.57
N TYR A 233 -3.32 -11.44 -5.47
CA TYR A 233 -2.93 -10.43 -6.45
C TYR A 233 -2.05 -9.37 -5.78
N PHE A 234 -1.17 -8.76 -6.57
CA PHE A 234 -0.25 -7.74 -6.12
C PHE A 234 -0.61 -6.40 -6.75
N ILE A 235 -0.93 -5.42 -5.92
CA ILE A 235 -0.94 -4.02 -6.32
C ILE A 235 0.51 -3.56 -6.30
N VAL A 236 1.06 -3.25 -7.47
CA VAL A 236 2.47 -2.91 -7.66
C VAL A 236 2.63 -1.46 -8.07
N GLY A 237 3.70 -0.83 -7.63
CA GLY A 237 4.01 0.53 -8.02
C GLY A 237 5.50 0.84 -7.97
N ASN A 238 5.92 1.83 -8.77
CA ASN A 238 7.28 2.36 -8.75
C ASN A 238 7.42 3.65 -7.91
N LEU A 239 8.67 4.10 -7.78
CA LEU A 239 9.03 5.42 -7.25
C LEU A 239 9.32 6.38 -8.40
N LYS A 240 8.98 7.67 -8.23
CA LYS A 240 9.21 8.72 -9.25
C LYS A 240 10.64 8.71 -9.80
N ASN A 241 11.63 8.64 -8.91
CA ASN A 241 13.06 8.68 -9.28
C ASN A 241 13.63 7.30 -9.68
N HIS A 242 12.84 6.23 -9.56
CA HIS A 242 13.23 4.86 -9.92
C HIS A 242 12.13 4.20 -10.75
N LYS A 243 11.86 4.76 -11.94
CA LYS A 243 10.74 4.38 -12.82
C LYS A 243 10.67 2.88 -13.15
N ASN A 244 11.82 2.21 -13.17
CA ASN A 244 11.94 0.80 -13.54
C ASN A 244 11.85 -0.17 -12.34
N THR A 245 11.91 0.35 -11.12
CA THR A 245 11.92 -0.43 -9.88
C THR A 245 10.52 -0.43 -9.28
N PHE A 246 9.85 -1.58 -9.35
CA PHE A 246 8.54 -1.79 -8.77
C PHE A 246 8.65 -2.42 -7.38
N MET A 247 7.62 -2.26 -6.58
CA MET A 247 7.43 -2.92 -5.30
C MET A 247 5.96 -3.26 -5.11
N ILE A 248 5.66 -4.20 -4.24
CA ILE A 248 4.29 -4.52 -3.86
C ILE A 248 3.85 -3.45 -2.87
N ILE A 249 2.90 -2.61 -3.25
CA ILE A 249 2.37 -1.55 -2.39
C ILE A 249 1.03 -1.95 -1.74
N GLY A 250 0.44 -3.07 -2.15
CA GLY A 250 -0.77 -3.61 -1.56
C GLY A 250 -1.00 -5.06 -1.95
N LEU A 251 -1.58 -5.85 -1.05
CA LEU A 251 -2.04 -7.21 -1.35
C LEU A 251 -3.56 -7.24 -1.55
N PHE A 252 -4.04 -7.91 -2.60
CA PHE A 252 -5.46 -8.18 -2.82
C PHE A 252 -5.69 -9.69 -2.81
N TYR A 253 -6.47 -10.17 -1.85
CA TYR A 253 -6.50 -11.59 -1.45
C TYR A 253 -7.92 -12.13 -1.22
N PRO A 254 -8.80 -12.14 -2.23
CA PRO A 254 -10.04 -12.92 -2.15
C PRO A 254 -9.74 -14.42 -1.88
N MET A 255 -10.75 -15.17 -1.46
CA MET A 255 -10.63 -16.62 -1.32
C MET A 255 -10.37 -17.28 -2.67
N LEU A 256 -9.62 -18.38 -2.66
CA LEU A 256 -9.59 -19.27 -3.82
C LEU A 256 -11.02 -19.75 -4.09
N ALA A 257 -11.47 -19.65 -5.34
CA ALA A 257 -12.71 -20.26 -5.76
C ALA A 257 -12.64 -21.75 -5.42
N LYS A 258 -13.70 -22.28 -4.76
CA LYS A 258 -13.84 -23.72 -4.59
C LYS A 258 -13.93 -24.31 -6.00
N LYS A 259 -12.97 -25.16 -6.36
CA LYS A 259 -13.05 -25.98 -7.56
C LYS A 259 -14.24 -26.93 -7.47
#